data_AF-A0A5B8TDP7-F1
#
_entry.id   AF-A0A5B8TDP7-F1
#
_cell.length_a   1.000
_cell.length_b   1.000
_cell.length_c   1.000
_cell.angle_alpha   90.00
_cell.angle_beta   90.00
_cell.angle_gamma   90.00
#
_symmetry.space_group_name_H-M   'P 1'
#
loop_
_entity.id
_entity.type
_entity.pdbx_description
1 polymer ?
#
loop_
_entity_poly.entity_id
_entity_poly.type
_entity_poly.pdbx_seq_one_letter_code
_entity_poly.pdbx_strand_id
1 'polypeptide(L)'
;MQTWFGQVGKKDTKIWVALYIIVGIVLAYFSTIVYPLSVLLAQMPGRVKFIMFIASFLGVVLRLFIFTYGGYLVYLLLCSVLHEARADKTATKRSLYLAVCISSVIVDLLQLVAIIVTAGNISQILSIVLTGLNAIMLAYLSAQFFAQRLHKVHLGRAVAGVLFILGLVPIGLNLLLPQ
;
A
#
# COMPACT_ATOMS: atom_id res chain seq x y z
N MET A 1 6.00 10.65 26.82
CA MET A 1 4.89 9.76 26.43
C MET A 1 5.38 8.82 25.35
N GLN A 2 5.28 7.50 25.57
CA GLN A 2 5.57 6.55 24.50
C GLN A 2 4.43 6.64 23.47
N THR A 3 4.80 6.93 22.23
CA THR A 3 3.88 7.00 21.10
C THR A 3 3.51 5.59 20.62
N TRP A 4 2.30 5.43 20.09
CA TRP A 4 1.78 4.13 19.63
C TRP A 4 2.76 3.40 18.69
N PHE A 5 3.44 4.11 17.79
CA PHE A 5 4.41 3.50 16.85
C PHE A 5 5.59 2.82 17.54
N GLY A 6 6.00 3.28 18.73
CA GLY A 6 7.06 2.66 19.53
C GLY A 6 6.63 1.37 20.24
N GLN A 7 5.32 1.18 20.45
CA GLN A 7 4.76 0.06 21.22
C GLN A 7 4.25 -1.09 20.35
N VAL A 8 4.10 -0.89 19.03
CA VAL A 8 3.43 -1.85 18.14
C VAL A 8 4.08 -3.23 18.20
N GLY A 9 3.36 -4.25 18.66
CA GLY A 9 3.80 -5.62 18.95
C GLY A 9 3.33 -6.66 17.93
N LYS A 10 3.89 -7.88 17.97
CA LYS A 10 3.67 -8.90 16.91
C LYS A 10 2.18 -9.16 16.66
N LYS A 11 1.35 -9.03 17.70
CA LYS A 11 -0.11 -9.13 17.63
C LYS A 11 -0.72 -8.05 16.73
N ASP A 12 -0.34 -6.79 16.90
CA ASP A 12 -0.85 -5.67 16.09
C ASP A 12 -0.53 -5.86 14.60
N THR A 13 0.67 -6.33 14.28
CA THR A 13 1.04 -6.61 12.88
C THR A 13 0.16 -7.69 12.29
N LYS A 14 -0.18 -8.75 13.04
CA LYS A 14 -1.10 -9.78 12.54
C LYS A 14 -2.50 -9.21 12.28
N ILE A 15 -3.00 -8.36 13.17
CA ILE A 15 -4.32 -7.72 13.02
C ILE A 15 -4.35 -6.86 11.75
N TRP A 16 -3.34 -6.02 11.54
CA TRP A 16 -3.26 -5.16 10.36
C TRP A 16 -3.10 -5.93 9.05
N VAL A 17 -2.35 -7.04 9.06
CA VAL A 17 -2.24 -7.92 7.89
C VAL A 17 -3.57 -8.61 7.61
N ALA A 18 -4.29 -9.09 8.63
CA ALA A 18 -5.61 -9.68 8.44
C ALA A 18 -6.62 -8.65 7.88
N LEU A 19 -6.64 -7.44 8.42
CA LEU A 19 -7.46 -6.34 7.92
C LEU A 19 -7.12 -5.99 6.47
N TYR A 20 -5.84 -5.91 6.13
CA TYR A 20 -5.37 -5.68 4.76
C TYR A 20 -5.93 -6.73 3.79
N ILE A 21 -5.87 -8.01 4.15
CA ILE A 21 -6.39 -9.09 3.32
C ILE A 21 -7.92 -8.99 3.18
N ILE A 22 -8.65 -8.79 4.29
CA ILE A 22 -10.12 -8.72 4.27
C ILE A 22 -10.59 -7.54 3.43
N VAL A 23 -10.07 -6.34 3.68
CA VAL A 23 -10.45 -5.13 2.95
C VAL A 23 -10.07 -5.25 1.47
N GLY A 24 -8.88 -5.77 1.16
CA GLY A 24 -8.45 -6.00 -0.21
C GLY A 24 -9.33 -7.00 -0.97
N ILE A 25 -9.78 -8.09 -0.32
CA ILE A 25 -10.74 -9.04 -0.92
C ILE A 25 -12.07 -8.36 -1.20
N VAL A 26 -12.60 -7.59 -0.24
CA VAL A 26 -13.88 -6.89 -0.40
C VAL A 26 -13.79 -5.88 -1.54
N LEU A 27 -12.73 -5.08 -1.60
CA LEU A 27 -12.50 -4.16 -2.70
C LEU A 27 -12.38 -4.88 -4.05
N ALA A 28 -11.64 -5.98 -4.12
CA ALA A 28 -11.52 -6.79 -5.33
C ALA A 28 -12.88 -7.32 -5.80
N TYR A 29 -13.71 -7.82 -4.88
CA TYR A 29 -15.06 -8.28 -5.18
C TYR A 29 -15.95 -7.15 -5.73
N PHE A 30 -15.95 -5.99 -5.08
CA PHE A 30 -16.72 -4.84 -5.52
C PHE A 30 -16.29 -4.34 -6.89
N SER A 31 -14.99 -4.19 -7.11
CA SER A 31 -14.42 -3.64 -8.36
C SER A 31 -14.48 -4.58 -9.56
N THR A 32 -14.71 -5.89 -9.35
CA THR A 32 -14.75 -6.89 -10.43
C THR A 32 -16.14 -7.47 -10.68
N ILE A 33 -16.96 -7.62 -9.64
CA ILE A 33 -18.26 -8.30 -9.71
C ILE A 33 -19.43 -7.33 -9.56
N VAL A 34 -19.45 -6.52 -8.48
CA VAL A 34 -20.60 -5.66 -8.14
C VAL A 34 -20.64 -4.41 -9.02
N TYR A 35 -19.55 -3.65 -9.03
CA TYR A 35 -19.35 -2.42 -9.79
C TYR A 35 -18.05 -2.53 -10.60
N PRO A 36 -18.10 -3.23 -11.75
CA PRO A 36 -16.94 -3.41 -12.62
C PRO A 36 -16.33 -2.06 -13.01
N LEU A 37 -15.06 -1.83 -12.64
CA LEU A 37 -14.38 -0.55 -12.90
C LEU A 37 -14.10 -0.28 -14.39
N SER A 38 -14.34 -1.24 -15.29
CA SER A 38 -14.25 -1.03 -16.73
C SER A 38 -15.47 -1.55 -17.46
N VAL A 39 -15.87 -0.82 -18.50
CA VAL A 39 -16.99 -1.18 -19.39
C VAL A 39 -16.76 -2.56 -20.02
N LEU A 40 -15.51 -2.84 -20.38
CA LEU A 40 -15.09 -4.14 -20.91
C LEU A 40 -15.37 -5.26 -19.90
N LEU A 41 -15.00 -5.07 -18.64
CA LEU A 41 -15.25 -6.06 -17.59
C LEU A 41 -16.75 -6.21 -17.32
N ALA A 42 -17.53 -5.12 -17.38
CA ALA A 42 -18.97 -5.16 -17.18
C ALA A 42 -19.69 -6.08 -18.19
N GLN A 43 -19.23 -6.09 -19.45
CA GLN A 43 -19.78 -6.87 -20.55
C GLN A 43 -19.28 -8.33 -20.58
N MET A 44 -18.27 -8.68 -19.77
CA MET A 44 -17.68 -10.02 -19.78
C MET A 44 -18.57 -11.08 -19.09
N PRO A 45 -18.47 -12.36 -19.51
CA PRO A 45 -19.16 -13.47 -18.86
C PRO A 45 -18.78 -13.60 -17.38
N GLY A 46 -19.70 -14.10 -16.56
CA GLY A 46 -19.48 -14.26 -15.11
C GLY A 46 -18.23 -15.09 -14.75
N ARG A 47 -17.89 -16.09 -15.57
CA ARG A 47 -16.65 -16.88 -15.40
C ARG A 47 -15.39 -16.03 -15.50
N VAL A 48 -15.35 -15.07 -16.43
CA VAL A 48 -14.20 -14.17 -16.61
C VAL A 48 -14.11 -13.18 -15.47
N LYS A 49 -15.24 -12.63 -15.00
CA LYS A 49 -15.29 -11.77 -13.80
C LYS A 49 -14.75 -12.50 -12.57
N PHE A 50 -15.07 -13.78 -12.41
CA PHE A 50 -14.56 -14.59 -11.30
C PHE A 50 -13.05 -14.88 -11.40
N ILE A 51 -12.53 -15.16 -12.60
CA ILE A 51 -11.08 -15.29 -12.82
C ILE A 51 -10.36 -13.98 -12.49
N MET A 52 -10.92 -12.84 -12.91
CA MET A 52 -10.38 -11.51 -12.61
C MET A 52 -10.40 -11.22 -11.11
N PHE A 53 -11.47 -11.60 -10.40
CA PHE A 53 -11.51 -11.53 -8.94
C PHE A 53 -10.38 -12.32 -8.27
N ILE A 54 -10.14 -13.57 -8.70
CA ILE A 54 -9.03 -14.40 -8.18
C ILE A 54 -7.68 -13.74 -8.49
N ALA A 55 -7.49 -13.22 -9.71
CA ALA A 55 -6.27 -12.53 -10.10
C ALA A 55 -6.04 -11.26 -9.25
N SER A 56 -7.09 -10.48 -8.98
CA SER A 56 -7.04 -9.32 -8.09
C SER A 56 -6.68 -9.72 -6.66
N PHE A 57 -7.25 -10.81 -6.14
CA PHE A 57 -6.91 -11.33 -4.82
C PHE A 57 -5.43 -11.74 -4.71
N LEU A 58 -4.93 -12.51 -5.69
CA LEU A 58 -3.51 -12.86 -5.76
C LEU A 58 -2.64 -11.60 -5.86
N GLY A 59 -3.09 -10.59 -6.62
CA GLY A 59 -2.45 -9.29 -6.73
C GLY A 59 -2.32 -8.56 -5.40
N VAL A 60 -3.35 -8.60 -4.53
CA VAL A 60 -3.30 -8.02 -3.18
C VAL A 60 -2.21 -8.68 -2.34
N VAL A 61 -2.15 -10.01 -2.32
CA VAL A 61 -1.12 -10.74 -1.57
C VAL A 61 0.27 -10.41 -2.13
N LEU A 62 0.45 -10.49 -3.44
CA LEU A 62 1.73 -10.22 -4.11
C LEU A 62 2.20 -8.78 -3.85
N ARG A 63 1.30 -7.80 -3.90
CA ARG A 63 1.59 -6.39 -3.65
C ARG A 63 2.20 -6.19 -2.26
N LEU A 64 1.62 -6.81 -1.22
CA LEU A 64 2.15 -6.72 0.14
C LEU A 64 3.60 -7.23 0.22
N PHE A 65 3.90 -8.35 -0.44
CA PHE A 65 5.27 -8.87 -0.51
C PHE A 65 6.20 -7.92 -1.28
N ILE A 66 5.82 -7.49 -2.49
CA ILE A 66 6.66 -6.62 -3.33
C ILE A 66 7.00 -5.32 -2.61
N PHE A 67 6.02 -4.63 -2.03
CA PHE A 67 6.27 -3.35 -1.35
C PHE A 67 7.10 -3.52 -0.08
N THR A 68 6.88 -4.59 0.68
CA THR A 68 7.63 -4.80 1.92
C THR A 68 9.08 -5.18 1.65
N TYR A 69 9.32 -6.11 0.72
CA TYR A 69 10.66 -6.56 0.38
C TYR A 69 11.41 -5.53 -0.49
N GLY A 70 10.71 -4.86 -1.40
CA GLY A 70 11.25 -3.72 -2.15
C GLY A 70 11.64 -2.58 -1.21
N GLY A 71 10.78 -2.21 -0.26
CA GLY A 71 11.11 -1.22 0.76
C GLY A 71 12.27 -1.65 1.67
N TYR A 72 12.38 -2.94 1.99
CA TYR A 72 13.52 -3.47 2.75
C TYR A 72 14.82 -3.42 1.94
N LEU A 73 14.76 -3.64 0.62
CA LEU A 73 15.90 -3.50 -0.28
C LEU A 73 16.35 -2.04 -0.38
N VAL A 74 15.42 -1.10 -0.52
CA VAL A 74 15.68 0.35 -0.45
C VAL A 74 16.37 0.71 0.86
N TYR A 75 15.87 0.19 1.98
CA TYR A 75 16.50 0.36 3.28
C TYR A 75 17.95 -0.14 3.32
N LEU A 76 18.23 -1.34 2.78
CA LEU A 76 19.59 -1.88 2.75
C LEU A 76 20.54 -1.04 1.91
N LEU A 77 20.08 -0.55 0.75
CA LEU A 77 20.84 0.34 -0.10
C LEU A 77 21.15 1.66 0.62
N LEU A 78 20.15 2.26 1.27
CA LEU A 78 20.33 3.51 2.01
C LEU A 78 21.24 3.35 3.24
N CYS A 79 21.21 2.21 3.94
CA CYS A 79 22.19 1.91 4.97
C CYS A 79 23.62 1.92 4.41
N SER A 80 23.83 1.39 3.20
CA SER A 80 25.14 1.37 2.54
C SER A 80 25.58 2.76 2.11
N VAL A 81 24.67 3.57 1.54
CA VAL A 81 24.97 4.92 1.05
C VAL A 81 25.22 5.90 2.20
N LEU A 82 24.38 5.85 3.24
CA LEU A 82 24.46 6.76 4.39
C LEU A 82 25.45 6.29 5.46
N HIS A 83 26.13 5.15 5.25
CA HIS A 83 27.08 4.57 6.21
C HIS A 83 26.49 4.39 7.62
N GLU A 84 25.20 4.08 7.70
CA GLU A 84 24.49 3.92 8.97
C GLU A 84 24.47 2.45 9.43
N ALA A 85 24.68 2.24 10.73
CA ALA A 85 24.53 0.91 11.33
C ALA A 85 23.12 0.33 11.09
N ARG A 86 23.07 -0.92 10.66
CA ARG A 86 21.83 -1.66 10.39
C ARG A 86 21.06 -1.88 11.69
N ALA A 87 19.77 -1.62 11.65
CA ALA A 87 18.82 -1.94 12.72
C ALA A 87 18.41 -3.42 12.63
N ASP A 88 17.72 -3.90 13.66
CA ASP A 88 17.21 -5.28 13.67
C ASP A 88 16.34 -5.58 12.44
N LYS A 89 16.71 -6.61 11.69
CA LYS A 89 16.06 -7.01 10.43
C LYS A 89 14.58 -7.29 10.63
N THR A 90 14.22 -7.95 11.74
CA THR A 90 12.84 -8.34 12.03
C THR A 90 11.99 -7.11 12.32
N ALA A 91 12.49 -6.20 13.15
CA ALA A 91 11.85 -4.93 13.46
C ALA A 91 11.67 -4.06 12.21
N THR A 92 12.69 -3.93 11.36
CA THR A 92 12.62 -3.13 10.13
C THR A 92 11.58 -3.66 9.14
N LYS A 93 11.61 -4.96 8.84
CA LYS A 93 10.61 -5.57 7.95
C LYS A 93 9.20 -5.39 8.50
N ARG A 94 9.04 -5.54 9.81
CA ARG A 94 7.76 -5.42 10.49
C ARG A 94 7.20 -3.99 10.46
N SER A 95 8.06 -2.98 10.61
CA SER A 95 7.70 -1.57 10.42
C SER A 95 7.19 -1.30 9.01
N LEU A 96 7.89 -1.84 7.99
CA LEU A 96 7.49 -1.70 6.60
C LEU A 96 6.17 -2.43 6.30
N TYR A 97 6.00 -3.66 6.80
CA TYR A 97 4.73 -4.40 6.72
C TYR A 97 3.57 -3.57 7.29
N LEU A 98 3.75 -3.00 8.49
CA LEU A 98 2.73 -2.18 9.13
C LEU A 98 2.43 -0.92 8.32
N ALA A 99 3.46 -0.21 7.84
CA ALA A 99 3.28 0.99 7.03
C ALA A 99 2.47 0.70 5.76
N VAL A 100 2.80 -0.39 5.05
CA VAL A 100 2.07 -0.83 3.83
C VAL A 100 0.65 -1.25 4.16
N CYS A 101 0.43 -2.07 5.19
CA CYS A 101 -0.91 -2.52 5.56
C CYS A 101 -1.81 -1.35 5.98
N ILE A 102 -1.34 -0.48 6.87
CA ILE A 102 -2.16 0.63 7.39
C ILE A 102 -2.52 1.62 6.27
N SER A 103 -1.53 2.05 5.47
CA SER A 103 -1.78 2.97 4.36
C SER A 103 -2.76 2.38 3.34
N SER A 104 -2.54 1.13 2.94
CA SER A 104 -3.41 0.48 1.96
C SER A 104 -4.81 0.22 2.49
N VAL A 105 -4.98 -0.23 3.74
CA VAL A 105 -6.31 -0.43 4.33
C VAL A 105 -7.13 0.87 4.29
N ILE A 106 -6.51 1.99 4.65
CA ILE A 106 -7.20 3.28 4.66
C ILE A 106 -7.58 3.71 3.25
N VAL A 107 -6.66 3.60 2.28
CA VAL A 107 -6.94 3.97 0.89
C VAL A 107 -7.95 3.02 0.24
N ASP A 108 -7.86 1.73 0.49
CA ASP A 108 -8.79 0.72 -0.06
C ASP A 108 -10.20 0.93 0.48
N LEU A 109 -10.36 1.32 1.75
CA LEU A 109 -11.66 1.70 2.32
C LEU A 109 -12.21 2.97 1.67
N LEU A 110 -11.38 4.00 1.49
CA LEU A 110 -11.79 5.23 0.79
C LEU A 110 -12.18 4.93 -0.66
N GLN A 111 -11.45 4.04 -1.33
CA GLN A 111 -11.76 3.61 -2.68
C GLN A 111 -13.07 2.82 -2.72
N LEU A 112 -13.33 1.95 -1.75
CA LEU A 112 -14.60 1.23 -1.64
C LEU A 112 -15.77 2.21 -1.52
N VAL A 113 -15.65 3.20 -0.62
CA VAL A 113 -16.67 4.27 -0.46
C VAL A 113 -16.86 5.02 -1.78
N ALA A 114 -15.79 5.38 -2.47
CA ALA A 114 -15.86 6.03 -3.77
C ALA A 114 -16.59 5.18 -4.82
N ILE A 115 -16.29 3.87 -4.92
CA ILE A 115 -16.98 2.95 -5.83
C ILE A 115 -18.47 2.93 -5.53
N ILE A 116 -18.87 2.82 -4.27
CA ILE A 116 -20.27 2.74 -3.86
C ILE A 116 -21.01 4.04 -4.20
N VAL A 117 -20.44 5.20 -3.85
CA VAL A 117 -21.06 6.51 -4.07
C VAL A 117 -21.17 6.85 -5.56
N THR A 118 -20.19 6.44 -6.36
CA THR A 118 -20.16 6.71 -7.82
C THR A 118 -20.79 5.60 -8.66
N ALA A 119 -21.37 4.57 -8.02
CA ALA A 119 -21.87 3.37 -8.67
C ALA A 119 -20.85 2.74 -9.64
N GLY A 120 -19.56 2.76 -9.28
CA GLY A 120 -18.46 2.24 -10.08
C GLY A 120 -17.81 3.20 -11.06
N ASN A 121 -18.37 4.40 -11.28
CA ASN A 121 -17.81 5.38 -12.22
C ASN A 121 -16.75 6.27 -11.54
N ILE A 122 -15.60 5.69 -11.20
CA ILE A 122 -14.48 6.41 -10.59
C ILE A 122 -13.74 7.25 -11.64
N SER A 123 -13.68 8.56 -11.41
CA SER A 123 -12.89 9.46 -12.24
C SER A 123 -11.38 9.21 -12.10
N GLN A 124 -10.64 9.46 -13.18
CA GLN A 124 -9.17 9.35 -13.17
C GLN A 124 -8.54 10.27 -12.13
N ILE A 125 -9.08 11.49 -11.96
CA ILE A 125 -8.62 12.44 -10.95
C ILE A 125 -8.74 11.85 -9.55
N LEU A 126 -9.88 11.22 -9.22
CA LEU A 126 -10.06 10.59 -7.91
C LEU A 126 -9.08 9.43 -7.70
N SER A 127 -8.83 8.63 -8.74
CA SER A 127 -7.83 7.55 -8.70
C SER A 127 -6.41 8.07 -8.45
N ILE A 128 -6.05 9.19 -9.10
CA ILE A 128 -4.75 9.87 -8.89
C ILE A 128 -4.64 10.37 -7.45
N VAL A 129 -5.69 11.02 -6.92
CA VAL A 129 -5.71 11.53 -5.55
C VAL A 129 -5.56 10.39 -4.52
N LEU A 130 -6.29 9.29 -4.69
CA LEU A 130 -6.18 8.12 -3.80
C LEU A 130 -4.79 7.48 -3.86
N THR A 131 -4.20 7.38 -5.07
CA THR A 131 -2.84 6.87 -5.25
C THR A 131 -1.81 7.78 -4.56
N GLY A 132 -1.94 9.10 -4.74
CA GLY A 132 -1.08 10.09 -4.09
C GLY A 132 -1.19 10.05 -2.56
N LEU A 133 -2.42 9.96 -2.05
CA LEU A 133 -2.69 9.81 -0.62
C LEU A 133 -2.00 8.55 -0.06
N ASN A 134 -2.09 7.42 -0.76
CA ASN A 134 -1.43 6.19 -0.35
C ASN A 134 0.09 6.37 -0.26
N ALA A 135 0.72 7.01 -1.26
CA ALA A 135 2.16 7.27 -1.27
C ALA A 135 2.58 8.19 -0.10
N ILE A 136 1.83 9.26 0.16
CA ILE A 136 2.08 10.18 1.29
C ILE A 136 1.98 9.43 2.62
N MET A 137 0.91 8.66 2.81
CA MET A 137 0.68 7.91 4.05
C MET A 137 1.75 6.85 4.28
N LEU A 138 2.12 6.09 3.25
CA LEU A 138 3.18 5.09 3.32
C LEU A 138 4.51 5.73 3.73
N ALA A 139 4.86 6.87 3.13
CA ALA A 139 6.08 7.61 3.46
C ALA A 139 6.05 8.12 4.90
N TYR A 140 4.95 8.75 5.32
CA TYR A 140 4.78 9.25 6.68
C TYR A 140 4.88 8.13 7.72
N LEU A 141 4.14 7.04 7.55
CA LEU A 141 4.15 5.90 8.47
C LEU A 141 5.53 5.25 8.54
N SER A 142 6.20 5.09 7.40
CA SER A 142 7.56 4.57 7.35
C SER A 142 8.53 5.45 8.14
N ALA A 143 8.49 6.77 7.95
CA ALA A 143 9.31 7.71 8.70
C ALA A 143 9.05 7.61 10.22
N GLN A 144 7.78 7.54 10.64
CA GLN A 144 7.42 7.44 12.06
C GLN A 144 7.86 6.12 12.69
N PHE A 145 7.64 4.98 12.01
CA PHE A 145 8.11 3.70 12.54
C PHE A 145 9.65 3.67 12.64
N PHE A 146 10.37 4.21 11.67
CA PHE A 146 11.83 4.26 11.73
C PHE A 146 12.33 5.18 12.85
N ALA A 147 11.73 6.36 13.00
CA ALA A 147 12.10 7.30 14.05
C ALA A 147 11.80 6.75 15.45
N GLN A 148 10.61 6.19 15.66
CA GLN A 148 10.11 5.88 17.01
C GLN A 148 10.41 4.44 17.44
N ARG A 149 10.52 3.50 16.50
CA ARG A 149 10.74 2.08 16.81
C ARG A 149 12.16 1.62 16.56
N LEU A 150 12.82 2.16 15.53
CA LEU A 150 14.21 1.82 15.20
C LEU A 150 15.20 2.85 15.72
N HIS A 151 14.72 4.00 16.20
CA HIS A 151 15.56 5.14 16.61
C HIS A 151 16.49 5.63 15.49
N LYS A 152 16.01 5.54 14.24
CA LYS A 152 16.75 5.87 13.00
C LYS A 152 16.03 6.97 12.21
N VAL A 153 16.13 8.20 12.69
CA VAL A 153 15.38 9.35 12.14
C VAL A 153 15.85 9.72 10.73
N HIS A 154 17.16 9.89 10.51
CA HIS A 154 17.72 10.29 9.22
C HIS A 154 17.47 9.24 8.14
N LEU A 155 17.85 7.99 8.42
CA LEU A 155 17.55 6.85 7.55
C LEU A 155 16.05 6.66 7.29
N GLY A 156 15.20 6.84 8.30
CA GLY A 156 13.75 6.76 8.14
C GLY A 156 13.18 7.79 7.17
N ARG A 157 13.68 9.03 7.21
CA ARG A 157 13.31 10.09 6.25
C ARG A 157 13.78 9.76 4.84
N ALA A 158 14.99 9.23 4.69
CA ALA A 158 15.52 8.83 3.39
C ALA A 158 14.70 7.68 2.78
N VAL A 159 14.39 6.63 3.56
CA VAL A 159 13.53 5.51 3.13
C VAL A 159 12.15 6.03 2.75
N ALA A 160 11.55 6.89 3.56
CA ALA A 160 10.25 7.49 3.27
C ALA A 160 10.25 8.29 1.97
N GLY A 161 11.29 9.09 1.72
CA GLY A 161 11.42 9.87 0.48
C GLY A 161 11.52 8.97 -0.77
N VAL A 162 12.31 7.90 -0.71
CA VAL A 162 12.42 6.96 -1.84
C VAL A 162 11.11 6.20 -2.05
N LEU A 163 10.46 5.72 -0.97
CA LEU A 163 9.16 5.05 -1.06
C LEU A 163 8.06 5.97 -1.60
N PHE A 164 8.10 7.26 -1.25
CA PHE A 164 7.18 8.25 -1.80
C PHE A 164 7.34 8.37 -3.32
N ILE A 165 8.58 8.58 -3.80
CA ILE A 165 8.86 8.68 -5.24
C ILE A 165 8.42 7.42 -5.97
N LEU A 166 8.76 6.23 -5.44
CA LEU A 166 8.32 4.95 -6.01
C LEU A 166 6.79 4.81 -6.02
N GLY A 167 6.11 5.30 -4.99
CA GLY A 167 4.64 5.31 -4.89
C GLY A 167 3.96 6.27 -5.86
N LEU A 168 4.67 7.29 -6.36
CA LEU A 168 4.18 8.22 -7.37
C LEU A 168 4.40 7.72 -8.81
N VAL A 169 5.29 6.75 -9.04
CA VAL A 169 5.56 6.20 -10.38
C VAL A 169 4.28 5.78 -11.13
N PRO A 170 3.30 5.09 -10.49
CA PRO A 170 2.04 4.74 -11.17
C PRO A 170 1.25 5.96 -11.65
N ILE A 171 1.33 7.09 -10.96
CA ILE A 171 0.67 8.34 -11.37
C ILE A 171 1.34 8.90 -12.62
N GLY A 172 2.67 8.94 -12.65
CA GLY A 172 3.44 9.38 -13.81
C GLY A 172 3.15 8.53 -15.05
N LEU A 173 3.09 7.20 -14.89
CA LEU A 173 2.74 6.29 -15.98
C LEU A 173 1.32 6.50 -16.51
N ASN A 174 0.34 6.70 -15.63
CA ASN A 174 -1.05 6.98 -16.01
C ASN A 174 -1.25 8.36 -16.68
N LEU A 175 -0.32 9.29 -16.52
CA LEU A 175 -0.34 10.60 -17.18
C LEU A 175 0.40 10.59 -18.52
N LEU A 176 1.38 9.69 -18.70
CA LEU A 176 2.24 9.64 -19.88
C LEU A 176 1.72 8.70 -20.98
N LEU A 177 0.92 7.70 -20.64
CA LEU A 177 0.34 6.79 -21.63
C LEU A 177 -0.97 7.37 -22.18
N PRO A 178 -1.08 7.65 -23.49
CA PRO A 178 -2.35 8.03 -24.10
C PRO A 178 -3.35 6.87 -23.97
N GLN A 179 -4.60 7.22 -23.66
CA GLN A 179 -5.72 6.27 -23.55
C GLN A 179 -6.16 5.77 -24.93
#